data_AF-A0A7S3GBN0-F1
#
_entry.id   AF-A0A7S3GBN0-F1
#
_cell.length_a   1.000
_cell.length_b   1.000
_cell.length_c   1.000
_cell.angle_alpha   90.00
_cell.angle_beta   90.00
_cell.angle_gamma   90.00
#
_symmetry.space_group_name_H-M   'P 1'
#
loop_
_entity.id
_entity.type
_entity.pdbx_description
1 polymer ?
#
loop_
_entity_poly.entity_id
_entity_poly.type
_entity_poly.pdbx_seq_one_letter_code
_entity_poly.pdbx_strand_id
1 'polypeptide(L)'
;LTITNGFLFADPDVGDNEVKVTITSTYGEIGLSNYEGAVCAGCGSTSVTLTGTLTVINAAFSQELTYTVDEDWNGSDNITITFSDQGYTGSRCAAGTCESGERSDLCILTASTQVSVTVQAVNDAPTIVADGTSPEANTGVPTK
;
A
#
# COMPACT_ATOMS: atom_id res chain seq x y z
N LEU A 1 -8.49 3.73 2.43
CA LEU A 1 -9.12 2.73 1.54
C LEU A 1 -8.67 1.34 2.01
N THR A 2 -9.57 0.35 2.03
CA THR A 2 -9.19 -1.05 2.29
C THR A 2 -8.97 -1.76 0.96
N ILE A 3 -7.85 -2.47 0.83
CA ILE A 3 -7.59 -3.34 -0.31
C ILE A 3 -7.94 -4.75 0.15
N THR A 4 -8.99 -5.33 -0.42
CA THR A 4 -9.33 -6.74 -0.18
C THR A 4 -8.31 -7.59 -0.89
N ASN A 5 -7.37 -8.15 -0.14
CA ASN A 5 -6.27 -8.92 -0.71
C ASN A 5 -6.72 -10.36 -1.04
N GLY A 6 -6.30 -10.83 -2.21
CA GLY A 6 -6.41 -12.21 -2.67
C GLY A 6 -5.09 -12.70 -3.28
N PHE A 7 -3.97 -12.11 -2.87
CA PHE A 7 -2.65 -12.47 -3.38
C PHE A 7 -2.20 -13.77 -2.74
N LEU A 8 -1.85 -14.73 -3.60
CA LEU A 8 -1.22 -15.99 -3.20
C LEU A 8 0.16 -16.04 -3.84
N PHE A 9 1.17 -16.19 -3.01
CA PHE A 9 2.56 -16.34 -3.42
C PHE A 9 2.93 -17.82 -3.37
N ALA A 10 3.57 -18.30 -4.43
CA ALA A 10 4.04 -19.66 -4.52
C ALA A 10 5.33 -19.70 -5.32
N ASP A 11 6.30 -20.45 -4.80
CA ASP A 11 7.52 -20.80 -5.50
C ASP A 11 7.90 -22.24 -5.10
N PRO A 12 7.91 -23.20 -6.05
CA PRO A 12 8.24 -24.59 -5.75
C PRO A 12 9.67 -24.81 -5.24
N ASP A 13 10.60 -23.91 -5.57
CA ASP A 13 12.02 -24.07 -5.32
C ASP A 13 12.47 -23.46 -4.00
N VAL A 14 11.73 -22.47 -3.49
CA VAL A 14 12.02 -21.78 -2.22
C VAL A 14 12.08 -22.71 -1.00
N GLY A 15 11.27 -23.78 -0.98
CA GLY A 15 11.19 -24.70 0.16
C GLY A 15 10.79 -23.96 1.45
N ASP A 16 11.57 -24.16 2.52
CA ASP A 16 11.36 -23.53 3.83
C ASP A 16 12.10 -22.17 3.98
N ASN A 17 12.76 -21.70 2.92
CA ASN A 17 13.51 -20.45 2.98
C ASN A 17 12.60 -19.22 2.97
N GLU A 18 13.17 -18.09 3.36
CA GLU A 18 12.46 -16.81 3.33
C GLU A 18 12.43 -16.21 1.93
N VAL A 19 11.29 -15.62 1.61
CA VAL A 19 11.06 -14.83 0.40
C VAL A 19 10.90 -13.37 0.79
N LYS A 20 10.97 -12.48 -0.20
CA LYS A 20 10.82 -11.05 0.00
C LYS A 20 9.69 -10.52 -0.87
N VAL A 21 8.77 -9.78 -0.27
CA VAL A 21 7.73 -9.05 -0.98
C VAL A 21 7.91 -7.55 -0.75
N THR A 22 7.98 -6.78 -1.82
CA THR A 22 8.04 -5.32 -1.77
C THR A 22 6.74 -4.75 -2.34
N ILE A 23 6.11 -3.85 -1.60
CA ILE A 23 4.90 -3.13 -1.97
C ILE A 23 5.24 -1.66 -2.06
N THR A 24 4.94 -1.03 -3.19
CA THR A 24 5.20 0.40 -3.40
C THR A 24 3.97 1.12 -3.91
N SER A 25 3.78 2.34 -3.44
CA SER A 25 2.78 3.31 -3.87
C SER A 25 3.44 4.66 -4.12
N THR A 26 2.73 5.58 -4.77
CA THR A 26 3.27 6.92 -5.08
C THR A 26 2.75 7.97 -4.11
N TYR A 27 1.49 7.87 -3.68
CA TYR A 27 0.76 8.96 -3.01
C TYR A 27 0.02 8.54 -1.74
N GLY A 28 0.39 7.40 -1.16
CA GLY A 28 -0.23 6.98 0.08
C GLY A 28 0.53 5.86 0.78
N GLU A 29 0.40 5.80 2.09
CA GLU A 29 1.04 4.83 2.94
C GLU A 29 0.33 3.48 2.87
N ILE A 30 1.11 2.40 2.90
CA ILE A 30 0.64 1.02 2.90
C ILE A 30 0.78 0.47 4.33
N GLY A 31 -0.34 0.05 4.90
CA GLY A 31 -0.41 -0.61 6.20
C GLY A 31 -0.75 -2.09 6.08
N LEU A 32 -0.12 -2.90 6.92
CA LEU A 32 -0.40 -4.33 7.07
C LEU A 32 -0.98 -4.57 8.47
N SER A 33 -2.15 -5.21 8.54
CA SER A 33 -2.84 -5.45 9.81
C SER A 33 -2.21 -6.56 10.65
N ASN A 34 -1.59 -7.56 10.01
CA ASN A 34 -0.85 -8.63 10.68
C ASN A 34 0.25 -9.17 9.76
N TYR A 35 1.44 -9.31 10.32
CA TYR A 35 2.62 -9.90 9.67
C TYR A 35 3.49 -10.66 10.69
N GLU A 36 2.85 -11.26 11.70
CA GLU A 36 3.54 -12.02 12.74
C GLU A 36 4.44 -13.11 12.14
N GLY A 37 5.69 -13.14 12.58
CA GLY A 37 6.70 -14.07 12.06
C GLY A 37 7.43 -13.59 10.79
N ALA A 38 7.06 -12.45 10.22
CA ALA A 38 7.82 -11.78 9.17
C ALA A 38 8.52 -10.53 9.71
N VAL A 39 9.63 -10.17 9.06
CA VAL A 39 10.29 -8.87 9.26
C VAL A 39 9.66 -7.88 8.30
N CYS A 40 9.15 -6.77 8.84
CA CYS A 40 8.68 -5.65 8.02
C CYS A 40 9.63 -4.46 8.11
N ALA A 41 10.12 -4.01 6.95
CA ALA A 41 10.81 -2.75 6.78
C ALA A 41 9.89 -1.74 6.08
N GLY A 42 9.75 -0.55 6.66
CA GLY A 42 8.94 0.52 6.06
C GLY A 42 7.42 0.34 6.13
N CYS A 43 6.90 -0.59 6.95
CA CYS A 43 5.45 -0.71 7.23
C CYS A 43 4.85 0.64 7.64
N GLY A 44 3.73 1.02 7.02
CA GLY A 44 3.11 2.34 7.21
C GLY A 44 3.80 3.45 6.42
N SER A 45 4.39 3.13 5.26
CA SER A 45 4.99 4.11 4.35
C SER A 45 4.63 3.78 2.90
N THR A 46 5.11 4.59 1.95
CA THR A 46 4.91 4.34 0.51
C THR A 46 5.74 3.19 -0.06
N SER A 47 6.67 2.63 0.72
CA SER A 47 7.50 1.49 0.33
C SER A 47 7.66 0.53 1.50
N VAL A 48 6.97 -0.60 1.42
CA VAL A 48 6.95 -1.66 2.43
C VAL A 48 7.68 -2.86 1.89
N THR A 49 8.62 -3.42 2.66
CA THR A 49 9.25 -4.71 2.35
C THR A 49 8.98 -5.69 3.47
N LEU A 50 8.41 -6.83 3.11
CA LEU A 50 8.10 -7.93 4.01
C LEU A 50 8.96 -9.15 3.67
N THR A 51 9.70 -9.66 4.65
CA THR A 51 10.55 -10.85 4.51
C THR A 51 10.11 -11.93 5.49
N GLY A 52 9.92 -13.14 5.01
CA GLY A 52 9.51 -14.30 5.82
C GLY A 52 9.27 -15.53 4.96
N THR A 53 8.85 -16.65 5.57
CA THR A 53 8.52 -17.88 4.81
C THR A 53 7.26 -17.69 3.95
N LEU A 54 7.08 -18.50 2.90
CA LEU A 54 5.88 -18.45 2.06
C LEU A 54 4.58 -18.56 2.86
N THR A 55 4.53 -19.41 3.89
CA THR A 55 3.36 -19.54 4.77
C THR A 55 3.07 -18.25 5.51
N VAL A 56 4.08 -17.62 6.09
CA VAL A 56 3.93 -16.35 6.83
C VAL A 56 3.53 -15.21 5.89
N ILE A 57 4.16 -15.11 4.72
CA ILE A 57 3.81 -14.11 3.71
C ILE A 57 2.36 -14.29 3.25
N ASN A 58 1.96 -15.51 2.88
CA ASN A 58 0.57 -15.77 2.48
C ASN A 58 -0.43 -15.49 3.59
N ALA A 59 -0.09 -15.77 4.86
CA ALA A 59 -0.92 -15.40 6.00
C ALA A 59 -1.07 -13.87 6.10
N ALA A 60 0.03 -13.10 6.01
CA ALA A 60 -0.01 -11.65 6.04
C ALA A 60 -0.89 -11.06 4.91
N PHE A 61 -0.80 -11.60 3.69
CA PHE A 61 -1.57 -11.14 2.55
C PHE A 61 -3.00 -11.71 2.47
N SER A 62 -3.35 -12.70 3.28
CA SER A 62 -4.75 -13.14 3.47
C SER A 62 -5.55 -12.19 4.36
N GLN A 63 -4.87 -11.27 5.05
CA GLN A 63 -5.46 -10.30 5.95
C GLN A 63 -5.67 -8.95 5.24
N GLU A 64 -6.24 -8.00 5.97
CA GLU A 64 -6.53 -6.67 5.46
C GLU A 64 -5.24 -5.85 5.26
N LEU A 65 -5.11 -5.25 4.07
CA LEU A 65 -4.12 -4.24 3.76
C LEU A 65 -4.81 -2.88 3.61
N THR A 66 -4.25 -1.88 4.26
CA THR A 66 -4.77 -0.52 4.25
C THR A 66 -3.93 0.36 3.34
N TYR A 67 -4.59 1.22 2.57
CA TYR A 67 -3.97 2.27 1.79
C TYR A 67 -4.51 3.61 2.26
N THR A 68 -3.63 4.44 2.80
CA THR A 68 -3.94 5.78 3.32
C THR A 68 -3.24 6.80 2.46
N VAL A 69 -4.04 7.49 1.64
CA VAL A 69 -3.59 8.57 0.77
C VAL A 69 -3.10 9.79 1.57
N ASP A 70 -2.16 10.54 1.01
CA ASP A 70 -1.73 11.83 1.52
C ASP A 70 -2.91 12.81 1.69
N GLU A 71 -2.80 13.73 2.66
CA GLU A 71 -3.82 14.75 2.91
C GLU A 71 -4.09 15.58 1.65
N ASP A 72 -5.37 15.89 1.41
CA ASP A 72 -5.87 16.65 0.25
C ASP A 72 -5.54 16.08 -1.14
N TRP A 73 -4.96 14.88 -1.23
CA TRP A 73 -4.70 14.25 -2.51
C TRP A 73 -5.94 13.51 -3.03
N ASN A 74 -6.20 13.68 -4.33
CA ASN A 74 -7.20 12.95 -5.06
C ASN A 74 -6.67 12.55 -6.44
N GLY A 75 -7.02 11.36 -6.92
CA GLY A 75 -6.52 10.84 -8.19
C GLY A 75 -6.35 9.34 -8.19
N SER A 76 -5.65 8.84 -9.21
CA SER A 76 -5.33 7.42 -9.32
C SER A 76 -3.89 7.14 -8.91
N ASP A 77 -3.67 6.08 -8.13
CA ASP A 77 -2.35 5.56 -7.78
C ASP A 77 -2.26 4.09 -8.18
N ASN A 78 -1.04 3.62 -8.45
CA ASN A 78 -0.74 2.24 -8.78
C ASN A 78 0.12 1.64 -7.69
N ILE A 79 -0.48 0.72 -6.94
CA ILE A 79 0.22 -0.05 -5.92
C ILE A 79 0.87 -1.23 -6.61
N THR A 80 2.20 -1.26 -6.62
CA THR A 80 2.98 -2.35 -7.22
C THR A 80 3.41 -3.32 -6.13
N ILE A 81 3.20 -4.61 -6.36
CA ILE A 81 3.64 -5.68 -5.49
C ILE A 81 4.65 -6.51 -6.26
N THR A 82 5.85 -6.68 -5.70
CA THR A 82 6.93 -7.47 -6.27
C THR A 82 7.32 -8.57 -5.30
N PHE A 83 7.21 -9.81 -5.74
CA PHE A 83 7.65 -11.02 -5.03
C PHE A 83 9.02 -11.43 -5.53
N SER A 84 9.91 -11.81 -4.61
CA SER A 84 11.27 -12.26 -4.90
C SER A 84 11.57 -13.55 -4.13
N ASP A 85 12.09 -14.54 -4.85
CA ASP A 85 12.58 -15.81 -4.31
C ASP A 85 13.95 -15.70 -3.61
N GLN A 86 14.53 -14.49 -3.56
CA GLN A 86 15.85 -14.20 -2.97
C GLN A 86 17.01 -15.07 -3.46
N GLY A 87 16.89 -15.72 -4.63
CA GLY A 87 17.95 -16.59 -5.13
C GLY A 87 17.70 -18.07 -4.95
N TYR A 88 16.62 -18.47 -4.25
CA TYR A 88 16.31 -19.88 -3.96
C TYR A 88 15.71 -20.62 -5.17
N THR A 89 16.30 -20.43 -6.36
CA THR A 89 15.94 -21.14 -7.57
C THR A 89 16.55 -22.54 -7.57
N GLY A 90 15.76 -23.57 -7.89
CA GLY A 90 16.20 -24.96 -7.97
C GLY A 90 17.18 -25.22 -9.13
N SER A 91 17.46 -24.19 -9.95
CA SER A 91 18.40 -24.24 -11.06
C SER A 91 19.19 -22.93 -11.21
N ARG A 92 20.52 -23.07 -11.31
CA ARG A 92 21.48 -22.10 -11.85
C ARG A 92 20.91 -21.30 -13.03
N CYS A 93 21.01 -19.96 -13.00
CA CYS A 93 20.51 -19.09 -14.07
C CYS A 93 21.00 -19.58 -15.44
N ALA A 94 20.08 -19.92 -16.34
CA ALA A 94 20.42 -20.09 -17.75
C ALA A 94 20.68 -18.69 -18.35
N ALA A 95 21.95 -18.30 -18.39
CA ALA A 95 22.48 -17.11 -19.08
C ALA A 95 21.88 -15.74 -18.63
N GLY A 96 22.58 -15.10 -17.69
CA GLY A 96 22.78 -13.65 -17.72
C GLY A 96 21.63 -12.79 -17.20
N THR A 97 21.51 -12.70 -15.88
CA THR A 97 21.63 -11.47 -15.05
C THR A 97 21.11 -11.78 -13.65
N CYS A 98 22.02 -12.10 -12.73
CA CYS A 98 21.74 -11.97 -11.29
C CYS A 98 21.99 -10.49 -10.94
N GLU A 99 21.13 -9.86 -10.13
CA GLU A 99 21.26 -8.45 -9.72
C GLU A 99 22.64 -8.09 -9.13
N SER A 100 23.39 -9.07 -8.60
CA SER A 100 24.67 -8.84 -7.93
C SER A 100 25.90 -8.83 -8.83
N GLY A 101 25.83 -9.25 -10.10
CA GLY A 101 27.03 -9.31 -10.97
C GLY A 101 28.15 -10.24 -10.48
N GLU A 102 27.98 -10.89 -9.33
CA GLU A 102 28.85 -11.93 -8.81
C GLU A 102 28.31 -13.28 -9.26
N ARG A 103 29.20 -14.16 -9.68
CA ARG A 103 28.87 -15.51 -10.13
C ARG A 103 28.46 -16.35 -8.92
N SER A 104 27.21 -16.19 -8.46
CA SER A 104 26.56 -17.08 -7.51
C SER A 104 25.68 -18.08 -8.27
N ASP A 105 25.67 -19.33 -7.85
CA ASP A 105 24.82 -20.40 -8.39
C ASP A 105 23.31 -20.19 -8.08
N LEU A 106 22.92 -18.97 -7.69
CA LEU A 106 21.59 -18.58 -7.21
C LEU A 106 21.09 -17.39 -8.04
N CYS A 107 19.93 -17.55 -8.67
CA CYS A 107 19.27 -16.53 -9.48
C CYS A 107 18.18 -15.87 -8.67
N ILE A 108 18.22 -14.56 -8.43
CA ILE A 108 17.05 -13.88 -7.86
C ILE A 108 16.04 -13.72 -8.98
N LEU A 109 14.91 -14.42 -8.90
CA LEU A 109 13.77 -14.21 -9.78
C LEU A 109 12.69 -13.43 -9.05
N THR A 110 11.97 -12.62 -9.82
CA THR A 110 10.90 -11.79 -9.31
C THR A 110 9.65 -11.90 -10.17
N ALA A 111 8.51 -11.75 -9.52
CA ALA A 111 7.21 -11.62 -10.16
C ALA A 111 6.52 -10.37 -9.63
N SER A 112 5.95 -9.54 -10.52
CA SER A 112 5.30 -8.30 -10.13
C SER A 112 3.86 -8.23 -10.62
N THR A 113 3.00 -7.60 -9.82
CA THR A 113 1.62 -7.29 -10.16
C THR A 113 1.27 -5.89 -9.67
N GLN A 114 0.19 -5.31 -10.18
CA GLN A 114 -0.25 -3.96 -9.84
C GLN A 114 -1.74 -3.93 -9.50
N VAL A 115 -2.09 -3.07 -8.54
CA VAL A 115 -3.46 -2.72 -8.18
C VAL A 115 -3.62 -1.22 -8.37
N SER A 116 -4.54 -0.82 -9.24
CA SER A 116 -4.91 0.58 -9.38
C SER A 116 -5.97 0.94 -8.34
N VAL A 117 -5.74 2.04 -7.64
CA VAL A 117 -6.69 2.65 -6.69
C VAL A 117 -7.06 4.04 -7.18
N THR A 118 -8.29 4.47 -6.95
CA THR A 118 -8.73 5.83 -7.29
C THR A 118 -9.42 6.48 -6.09
N VAL A 119 -8.85 7.59 -5.64
CA VAL A 119 -9.41 8.44 -4.59
C VAL A 119 -10.22 9.55 -5.24
N GLN A 120 -11.51 9.60 -4.93
CA GLN A 120 -12.40 10.66 -5.41
C GLN A 120 -12.30 11.86 -4.48
N ALA A 121 -12.17 13.06 -5.05
CA ALA A 121 -12.27 14.29 -4.29
C ALA A 121 -13.66 14.39 -3.66
N VAL A 122 -13.72 14.63 -2.35
CA VAL A 122 -14.99 14.95 -1.68
C VAL A 122 -15.09 16.47 -1.65
N ASN A 123 -15.90 17.03 -2.55
CA ASN A 123 -16.17 18.46 -2.55
C ASN A 123 -17.28 18.77 -1.52
N ASP A 124 -16.90 19.36 -0.39
CA ASP A 124 -17.88 19.80 0.62
C ASP A 124 -18.64 21.05 0.15
N ALA A 125 -19.95 21.10 0.44
CA ALA A 125 -20.78 22.25 0.10
C ALA A 125 -20.52 23.43 1.06
N PRO A 126 -20.42 24.68 0.58
CA PRO A 126 -20.27 25.83 1.46
C PRO A 126 -21.53 26.03 2.32
N THR A 127 -21.37 26.17 3.63
CA THR A 127 -22.47 26.48 4.57
C THR A 127 -22.36 27.92 5.08
N ILE A 128 -23.45 28.69 4.99
CA ILE A 128 -23.62 29.95 5.72
C ILE A 128 -24.52 29.66 6.93
N VAL A 129 -23.99 29.83 8.14
CA VAL A 129 -24.79 29.88 9.36
C VAL A 129 -24.98 31.34 9.71
N ALA A 130 -26.21 31.85 9.57
CA ALA A 130 -26.56 33.14 10.13
C ALA A 130 -26.56 33.00 11.66
N ASP A 131 -25.71 33.76 12.35
CA ASP A 131 -25.86 33.93 13.80
C ASP A 131 -27.24 34.59 14.04
N GLY A 132 -28.06 33.94 14.86
CA GLY A 132 -29.49 34.21 15.01
C GLY A 132 -29.82 35.52 15.72
N THR A 133 -29.10 36.61 15.45
CA THR A 133 -29.50 37.95 15.87
C THR A 133 -30.21 38.64 14.71
N SER A 134 -31.54 38.50 14.70
CA SER A 134 -32.40 39.36 13.89
C SER A 134 -32.10 40.82 14.23
N PRO A 135 -31.88 41.72 13.25
CA PRO A 135 -31.89 43.14 13.54
C PRO A 135 -33.31 43.50 13.98
N GLU A 136 -33.49 43.85 15.26
CA GLU A 136 -34.70 44.52 15.71
C GLU A 136 -34.91 45.74 14.82
N ALA A 137 -35.94 45.70 13.96
CA ALA A 137 -36.37 46.88 13.24
C ALA A 137 -36.94 47.86 14.27
N ASN A 138 -36.13 48.85 14.66
CA ASN A 138 -36.61 49.97 15.47
C ASN A 138 -37.64 50.76 14.67
N THR A 139 -38.93 50.49 14.88
CA THR A 139 -40.04 51.26 14.31
C THR A 139 -40.40 52.49 15.15
N GLY A 140 -39.42 53.12 15.81
CA GLY A 140 -39.62 54.36 16.56
C GLY A 140 -39.84 55.57 15.65
N VAL A 141 -41.12 55.97 15.50
CA VAL A 141 -41.64 57.13 14.77
C VAL A 141 -41.05 58.46 15.27
N PRO A 142 -40.71 59.45 14.40
CA PRO A 142 -40.22 60.75 14.86
C PRO A 142 -41.37 61.64 15.38
N THR A 143 -41.26 62.14 16.60
CA THR A 143 -42.09 63.26 17.07
C THR A 143 -41.49 64.59 16.66
N LYS A 144 -42.37 65.43 16.10
CA LYS A 144 -42.17 66.75 15.48
C LYS A 144 -41.40 67.76 16.32
#